data_AF-A0A5K1BHQ0-F1
#
_entry.id   AF-A0A5K1BHQ0-F1
#
_cell.length_a   1.000
_cell.length_b   1.000
_cell.length_c   1.000
_cell.angle_alpha   90.00
_cell.angle_beta   90.00
_cell.angle_gamma   90.00
#
_symmetry.space_group_name_H-M   'P 1'
#
loop_
_entity.id
_entity.type
_entity.pdbx_description
1 polymer ?
#
loop_
_entity_poly.entity_id
_entity_poly.type
_entity_poly.pdbx_seq_one_letter_code
_entity_poly.pdbx_strand_id
1 'polypeptide(L)' 'IVAEYESPGKLLQDGSSAFSMLVNEYAMRSSH' A
#
# COMPACT_ATOMS: atom_id res chain seq x y z
N ILE A 1 14.64 -17.86 7.59
CA ILE A 1 13.60 -17.57 6.59
C ILE A 1 13.76 -16.10 6.24
N VAL A 2 14.26 -15.78 5.05
CA VAL A 2 14.20 -14.40 4.56
C VAL A 2 12.73 -14.19 4.22
N ALA A 3 12.03 -13.36 4.98
CA ALA A 3 10.68 -12.97 4.61
C ALA A 3 10.81 -12.19 3.29
N GLU A 4 10.39 -12.81 2.19
CA GLU A 4 10.26 -12.12 0.92
C GLU A 4 9.12 -11.12 1.10
N TYR A 5 9.49 -9.87 1.36
CA TYR A 5 8.51 -8.79 1.40
C TYR A 5 8.01 -8.57 -0.02
N GLU A 6 6.69 -8.56 -0.18
CA GLU A 6 6.07 -8.21 -1.44
C GLU A 6 6.52 -6.79 -1.85
N SER A 7 6.82 -6.61 -3.14
CA SER A 7 7.23 -5.29 -3.62
C SER A 7 6.09 -4.28 -3.42
N PRO A 8 6.38 -2.98 -3.25
CA PRO A 8 5.34 -1.97 -3.08
C PRO A 8 4.27 -2.01 -4.19
N GLY A 9 4.68 -2.27 -5.43
CA GLY A 9 3.74 -2.42 -6.55
C GLY A 9 2.82 -3.63 -6.42
N LYS A 10 3.26 -4.73 -5.78
CA LYS A 10 2.42 -5.89 -5.48
C LYS A 10 1.44 -5.60 -4.35
N LEU A 11 1.93 -4.95 -3.29
CA LEU A 11 1.09 -4.54 -2.18
C LEU A 11 -0.02 -3.59 -2.62
N LEU A 12 0.26 -2.69 -3.57
CA LEU A 12 -0.74 -1.77 -4.16
C LEU A 12 -1.82 -2.45 -5.01
N GLN A 13 -1.57 -3.65 -5.53
CA GLN A 13 -2.57 -4.41 -6.29
C GLN A 13 -3.63 -5.02 -5.37
N ASP A 14 -3.24 -5.32 -4.12
CA ASP A 14 -4.16 -5.75 -3.08
C ASP A 14 -4.70 -4.54 -2.32
N GLY A 15 -5.93 -4.14 -2.64
CA GLY A 15 -6.62 -3.03 -1.97
C GLY A 15 -6.89 -3.26 -0.48
N SER A 16 -6.76 -4.50 0.01
CA SER A 16 -6.89 -4.84 1.44
C SER A 16 -5.56 -4.81 2.20
N SER A 17 -4.43 -4.65 1.50
CA SER A 17 -3.12 -4.54 2.14
C SER A 17 -3.03 -3.24 2.94
N ALA A 18 -2.35 -3.30 4.09
CA ALA A 18 -2.14 -2.12 4.93
C ALA A 18 -1.40 -0.99 4.17
N PHE A 19 -0.51 -1.37 3.23
CA PHE A 19 0.20 -0.41 2.40
C PHE A 19 -0.74 0.31 1.41
N SER A 20 -1.64 -0.42 0.75
CA SER A 20 -2.67 0.17 -0.13
C SER A 20 -3.58 1.13 0.62
N MET A 21 -4.02 0.74 1.81
CA MET A 21 -4.88 1.58 2.65
C MET A 21 -4.17 2.89 3.03
N LEU A 22 -2.89 2.82 3.43
CA LEU A 22 -2.08 3.99 3.78
C LEU A 22 -1.88 4.93 2.59
N VAL A 23 -1.54 4.39 1.41
CA VAL A 23 -1.36 5.19 0.19
C VAL A 23 -2.66 5.89 -0.19
N ASN A 24 -3.80 5.20 -0.07
CA ASN A 24 -5.12 5.77 -0.35
C ASN A 24 -5.47 6.90 0.62
N GLU A 25 -5.23 6.71 1.93
CA GLU A 25 -5.46 7.75 2.94
C GLU A 25 -4.60 9.00 2.67
N TYR A 26 -3.32 8.80 2.37
CA TYR A 26 -2.42 9.90 2.00
C TYR A 26 -2.93 10.64 0.76
N ALA A 27 -3.31 9.90 -0.29
CA ALA A 27 -3.83 10.49 -1.52
C ALA A 27 -5.06 11.37 -1.26
N MET A 28 -6.05 10.87 -0.50
CA MET A 28 -7.24 11.63 -0.11
C MET A 28 -6.91 12.91 0.67
N ARG A 29 -5.96 12.84 1.61
CA ARG A 29 -5.54 14.01 2.40
C ARG A 29 -4.76 15.03 1.58
N SER A 30 -3.95 14.57 0.62
CA SER A 30 -3.13 15.43 -0.25
C SER A 30 -3.92 16.11 -1.37
N SER A 31 -5.14 15.64 -1.66
CA SER A 31 -6.05 16.26 -2.64
C SER A 31 -6.91 17.40 -2.07
N HIS A 32 -6.75 17.71 -0.78
CA HIS A 32 -7.31 18.88 -0.09
C HIS A 32 -6.25 19.96 0.08
#